data_AF-A0A4Q6BNI5-F1
#
_entry.id   AF-A0A4Q6BNI5-F1
#
_cell.length_a   1.000
_cell.length_b   1.000
_cell.length_c   1.000
_cell.angle_alpha   90.00
_cell.angle_beta   90.00
_cell.angle_gamma   90.00
#
_symmetry.space_group_name_H-M   'P 1'
#
loop_
_entity.id
_entity.type
_entity.pdbx_description
1 polymer ?
#
loop_
_entity_poly.entity_id
_entity_poly.type
_entity_poly.pdbx_seq_one_letter_code
_entity_poly.pdbx_strand_id
1 'polypeptide(L)' 'MAVLAFDTSTAQGSVALIEGEKVLGQRSWTRERSHSEFLTAEIEAVLKEANFPAKNLRALAIGN' A
#
# COMPACT_ATOMS: atom_id res chain seq x y z
N MET A 1 -15.78 -0.51 2.13
CA MET A 1 -15.20 -0.28 0.79
C MET A 1 -13.71 -0.45 0.92
N ALA A 2 -13.10 -1.33 0.12
CA ALA A 2 -11.66 -1.59 0.20
C ALA A 2 -10.86 -0.62 -0.68
N VAL A 3 -9.94 0.12 -0.07
CA VAL A 3 -9.07 1.09 -0.73
C VAL A 3 -7.62 0.75 -0.41
N LEU A 4 -6.77 0.73 -1.43
CA LEU A 4 -5.33 0.68 -1.26
C LEU A 4 -4.78 2.08 -1.43
N ALA A 5 -4.07 2.59 -0.43
CA ALA A 5 -3.40 3.87 -0.48
C ALA A 5 -1.88 3.67 -0.50
N PHE A 6 -1.15 4.45 -1.28
CA PHE A 6 0.31 4.50 -1.17
C PHE A 6 0.83 5.91 -1.41
N ASP A 7 1.95 6.23 -0.76
CA ASP A 7 2.63 7.51 -0.87
C ASP A 7 4.13 7.27 -1.05
N THR A 8 4.72 7.93 -2.05
CA THR A 8 6.14 7.90 -2.38
C THR A 8 6.71 9.30 -2.56
N SER A 9 6.05 10.33 -2.03
CA SER A 9 6.42 11.76 -2.17
C SER A 9 7.66 12.13 -1.35
N THR A 10 8.01 11.33 -0.33
CA THR A 10 9.16 11.56 0.56
C THR A 10 10.19 10.44 0.45
N ALA A 11 11.32 10.55 1.17
CA ALA A 11 12.29 9.46 1.28
C ALA A 11 11.72 8.20 1.96
N GLN A 12 10.60 8.33 2.68
CA GLN A 12 9.85 7.22 3.24
C GLN A 12 8.65 6.91 2.35
N GLY A 13 8.63 5.70 1.79
CA GLY A 13 7.45 5.18 1.10
C GLY A 13 6.50 4.50 2.09
N SER A 14 5.21 4.54 1.80
CA SER A 14 4.20 3.84 2.60
C SER A 14 3.08 3.28 1.73
N VAL A 15 2.45 2.21 2.22
CA VAL A 15 1.25 1.60 1.64
C VAL A 15 0.33 1.13 2.75
N ALA A 16 -0.98 1.29 2.57
CA ALA A 16 -2.00 0.84 3.50
C ALA A 16 -3.23 0.28 2.76
N LEU A 17 -3.82 -0.77 3.32
CA LEU A 17 -5.11 -1.32 2.91
C LEU A 17 -6.14 -0.99 3.97
N ILE A 18 -7.21 -0.30 3.59
CA ILE A 18 -8.35 0.02 4.45
C ILE A 18 -9.62 -0.62 3.89
N GLU A 19 -10.46 -1.17 4.77
CA GLU A 19 -11.81 -1.60 4.42
C GLU A 19 -12.84 -0.91 5.33
N GLY A 20 -13.57 0.06 4.77
CA GLY A 20 -14.45 0.91 5.57
C GLY A 20 -13.61 1.82 6.48
N GLU A 21 -13.70 1.62 7.78
CA GLU A 21 -12.95 2.39 8.79
C GLU A 21 -11.77 1.58 9.39
N LYS A 22 -11.57 0.34 8.95
CA LYS A 22 -10.57 -0.56 9.51
C LYS A 22 -9.35 -0.65 8.62
N VAL A 23 -8.17 -0.36 9.17
CA VAL A 23 -6.89 -0.68 8.54
C VAL A 23 -6.66 -2.18 8.62
N LEU A 24 -6.58 -2.84 7.46
CA LEU A 24 -6.34 -4.28 7.35
C LEU A 24 -4.83 -4.60 7.29
N GLY A 25 -4.02 -3.66 6.83
CA GLY A 25 -2.56 -3.77 6.81
C GLY A 25 -1.91 -2.46 6.42
N GLN A 26 -0.69 -2.22 6.90
CA GLN A 26 0.12 -1.06 6.52
C GLN A 26 1.58 -1.42 6.56
N ARG A 27 2.36 -0.85 5.64
CA ARG A 27 3.80 -1.03 5.54
C ARG A 27 4.46 0.31 5.17
N SER A 28 5.68 0.49 5.65
CA SER A 28 6.50 1.66 5.36
C SER A 28 7.93 1.22 5.14
N TRP A 29 8.62 1.87 4.22
CA TRP A 29 10.01 1.58 3.89
C TRP A 29 10.79 2.86 3.67
N THR A 30 12.09 2.80 3.89
CA THR A 30 13.01 3.89 3.52
C THR A 30 13.58 3.59 2.14
N ARG A 31 13.58 4.59 1.26
CA ARG A 31 14.17 4.48 -0.07
C ARG A 31 15.70 4.40 0.02
N GLU A 32 16.28 3.32 -0.50
CA GLU A 32 17.73 3.24 -0.70
C GLU A 32 18.17 3.82 -2.06
N ARG A 33 17.39 3.63 -3.13
CA ARG A 33 17.65 4.21 -4.47
C ARG A 33 16.38 4.73 -5.15
N SER A 34 15.41 3.86 -5.43
CA SER A 34 14.14 4.20 -6.09
C SER A 34 12.94 3.60 -5.36
N HIS A 35 11.80 4.31 -5.31
CA HIS A 35 10.57 3.79 -4.70
C HIS A 35 9.95 2.65 -5.52
N SER A 36 10.11 2.69 -6.84
CA SER A 36 9.53 1.71 -7.75
C SER A 36 10.07 0.29 -7.54
N GLU A 37 11.26 0.17 -6.93
CA GLU A 37 11.86 -1.13 -6.60
C GLU A 37 11.10 -1.87 -5.50
N PHE A 38 10.48 -1.12 -4.57
CA PHE A 38 9.83 -1.68 -3.38
C PHE A 38 8.31 -1.55 -3.41
N LEU A 39 7.76 -0.53 -4.08
CA LEU A 39 6.32 -0.24 -4.02
C LEU A 39 5.45 -1.45 -4.38
N THR A 40 5.72 -2.12 -5.49
CA THR A 40 4.92 -3.28 -5.93
C THR A 40 5.05 -4.46 -4.97
N ALA A 41 6.25 -4.72 -4.46
CA ALA A 41 6.50 -5.77 -3.47
C ALA A 41 5.80 -5.49 -2.13
N GLU A 42 5.81 -4.24 -1.66
CA GLU A 42 5.15 -3.84 -0.43
C GLU A 42 3.62 -3.84 -0.57
N ILE A 43 3.09 -3.48 -1.75
CA ILE A 43 1.66 -3.65 -2.07
C ILE A 43 1.26 -5.13 -1.99
N GLU A 44 2.03 -6.02 -2.64
CA GLU A 44 1.77 -7.46 -2.60
C GLU A 44 1.84 -8.00 -1.17
N ALA A 45 2.83 -7.56 -0.39
CA ALA A 45 3.00 -7.96 1.00
C ALA A 45 1.79 -7.56 1.87
N VAL A 46 1.32 -6.31 1.77
CA VAL A 46 0.12 -5.86 2.51
C VAL A 46 -1.11 -6.66 2.13
N LEU A 47 -1.33 -6.91 0.84
CA LEU A 47 -2.49 -7.69 0.38
C LEU A 47 -2.43 -9.13 0.88
N LYS A 48 -1.24 -9.76 0.84
CA LYS A 48 -1.03 -11.13 1.28
C LYS A 48 -1.20 -11.27 2.80
N GLU A 49 -0.65 -10.36 3.58
CA GLU A 49 -0.78 -10.34 5.06
C GLU A 49 -2.24 -10.13 5.49
N ALA A 50 -2.98 -9.30 4.76
CA ALA A 50 -4.41 -9.11 4.98
C ALA A 50 -5.28 -10.24 4.40
N ASN A 51 -4.68 -11.24 3.74
CA ASN A 51 -5.38 -12.27 2.96
C ASN A 51 -6.45 -11.68 2.02
N PHE A 52 -6.12 -10.54 1.40
CA PHE A 52 -7.06 -9.72 0.64
C PHE A 52 -6.76 -9.81 -0.86
N PRO A 53 -7.72 -10.27 -1.70
CA PRO A 53 -7.48 -10.41 -3.13
C PRO A 53 -7.56 -9.04 -3.84
N ALA A 54 -6.54 -8.71 -4.65
CA ALA A 54 -6.43 -7.43 -5.35
C ALA A 54 -7.68 -7.07 -6.19
N LYS A 55 -8.34 -8.07 -6.79
CA LYS A 55 -9.58 -7.88 -7.57
C LYS A 55 -10.76 -7.30 -6.78
N ASN A 56 -10.69 -7.32 -5.45
CA ASN A 56 -11.74 -6.77 -4.59
C ASN A 56 -11.47 -5.31 -4.18
N LEU A 57 -10.31 -4.75 -4.54
CA LEU A 57 -10.03 -3.33 -4.36
C LEU A 57 -11.02 -2.50 -5.18
N ARG A 58 -11.57 -1.46 -4.57
CA ARG A 58 -12.53 -0.56 -5.22
C ARG A 58 -11.92 0.77 -5.64
N ALA A 59 -10.81 1.14 -5.04
CA ALA A 59 -10.08 2.35 -5.40
C ALA A 59 -8.60 2.22 -5.04
N LEU A 60 -7.79 3.02 -5.74
CA LEU A 60 -6.42 3.31 -5.40
C LEU A 60 -6.33 4.80 -5.01
N ALA A 61 -5.72 5.10 -3.88
CA ALA A 61 -5.40 6.45 -3.46
C ALA A 61 -3.88 6.65 -3.55
N ILE A 62 -3.46 7.76 -4.16
CA ILE A 62 -2.04 8.03 -4.44
C ILE A 62 -1.68 9.36 -3.78
N GLY A 63 -0.65 9.36 -2.94
CA GLY A 63 -0.09 10.59 -2.37
C GLY A 63 0.42 11.52 -3.48
N ASN A 64 0.23 12.82 -3.29
CA ASN A 64 0.57 13.85 -4.28
C ASN A 64 1.93 14.48 -4.02
#